data_AF-A0A950HNQ3-F1
#
_entry.id   AF-A0A950HNQ3-F1
#
_cell.length_a   1.000
_cell.length_b   1.000
_cell.length_c   1.000
_cell.angle_alpha   90.00
_cell.angle_beta   90.00
_cell.angle_gamma   90.00
#
_symmetry.space_group_name_H-M   'P 1'
#
loop_
_entity.id
_entity.type
_entity.pdbx_description
1 polymer ?
#
loop_
_entity_poly.entity_id
_entity_poly.type
_entity_poly.pdbx_seq_one_letter_code
_entity_poly.pdbx_strand_id
1 'polypeptide(L)'
;MSDGPPDEEDLEAFVPSWDQNVADAAVGKTILAGVTYFESGGQTLRSQEQYHGIIVSVDPKVGVHVRCAGAHAGETICLPPHTRVFTRASPGNYTLRSTGEIVTDPDFFTTWSVTPPVKN
;
A
#
# COMPACT_ATOMS: atom_id res chain seq x y z
N MET A 1 24.45 25.96 32.57
CA MET A 1 24.45 25.03 31.43
C MET A 1 23.35 24.04 31.75
N SER A 2 22.14 24.36 31.31
CA SER A 2 20.97 23.50 31.55
C SER A 2 20.99 22.40 30.50
N ASP A 3 21.36 21.21 30.92
CA ASP A 3 21.02 19.97 30.24
C ASP A 3 19.49 19.84 30.41
N GLY A 4 18.75 20.40 29.46
CA GLY A 4 17.32 20.18 29.37
C GLY A 4 17.08 18.68 29.12
N PRO A 5 15.98 18.10 29.62
CA PRO A 5 15.62 16.74 29.23
C PRO A 5 15.63 16.65 27.69
N PRO A 6 16.12 15.54 27.11
CA PRO A 6 16.14 15.37 25.67
C PRO A 6 14.74 15.66 25.15
N ASP A 7 14.68 16.56 24.16
CA ASP A 7 13.44 17.06 23.59
C ASP A 7 12.49 15.88 23.33
N GLU A 8 11.30 15.97 23.90
CA GLU A 8 10.16 15.07 23.65
C GLU A 8 9.66 15.17 22.19
N GLU A 9 10.43 15.79 21.28
CA GLU A 9 10.17 15.94 19.84
C GLU A 9 10.60 14.70 19.03
N ASP A 10 11.37 13.77 19.59
CA ASP A 10 11.61 12.44 18.97
C ASP A 10 10.44 11.46 19.20
N LEU A 11 9.33 11.97 19.74
CA LEU A 11 8.02 11.37 19.53
C LEU A 11 7.47 11.79 18.16
N GLU A 12 8.18 11.47 17.07
CA GLU A 12 7.55 11.16 15.77
C GLU A 12 6.70 9.86 15.88
N ALA A 13 6.00 9.72 17.01
CA ALA A 13 5.06 8.69 17.34
C ALA A 13 3.84 8.87 16.43
N PHE A 14 3.91 8.22 15.26
CA PHE A 14 2.80 7.47 14.71
C PHE A 14 1.48 8.23 14.64
N VAL A 15 1.48 9.43 14.05
CA VAL A 15 0.21 10.07 13.69
C VAL A 15 -0.40 9.21 12.57
N PRO A 16 -1.53 8.51 12.80
CA PRO A 16 -2.08 7.61 11.80
C PRO A 16 -2.47 8.46 10.60
N SER A 17 -1.77 8.30 9.48
CA SER A 17 -2.02 9.07 8.25
C SER A 17 -3.28 8.57 7.52
N TRP A 18 -4.38 8.51 8.26
CA TRP A 18 -5.71 8.12 7.82
C TRP A 18 -6.52 9.36 7.46
N ASP A 19 -6.86 9.48 6.19
CA ASP A 19 -7.76 10.47 5.64
C ASP A 19 -9.08 9.80 5.30
N GLN A 20 -10.09 10.00 6.14
CA GLN A 20 -11.42 9.40 5.96
C GLN A 20 -12.02 9.77 4.60
N ASN A 21 -11.85 11.02 4.15
CA ASN A 21 -12.37 11.47 2.85
C ASN A 21 -11.74 10.69 1.68
N VAL A 22 -10.44 10.41 1.76
CA VAL A 22 -9.74 9.59 0.77
C VAL A 22 -10.21 8.15 0.84
N ALA A 23 -10.42 7.60 2.05
CA ALA A 23 -10.93 6.25 2.25
C ALA A 23 -12.31 6.06 1.58
N ASP A 24 -13.26 6.95 1.88
CA ASP A 24 -14.61 6.92 1.27
C ASP A 24 -14.55 7.12 -0.25
N ALA A 25 -13.71 8.02 -0.73
CA ALA A 25 -13.54 8.27 -2.17
C ALA A 25 -12.80 7.15 -2.91
N ALA A 26 -12.05 6.31 -2.19
CA ALA A 26 -11.30 5.19 -2.75
C ALA A 26 -12.16 3.94 -2.95
N VAL A 27 -13.24 3.75 -2.17
CA VAL A 27 -14.17 2.63 -2.36
C VAL A 27 -14.76 2.65 -3.77
N GLY A 28 -14.71 1.52 -4.46
CA GLY A 28 -15.19 1.34 -5.84
C GLY A 28 -14.20 1.81 -6.91
N LYS A 29 -13.04 2.35 -6.52
CA LYS A 29 -12.00 2.81 -7.46
C LYS A 29 -11.01 1.72 -7.83
N THR A 30 -10.38 1.88 -8.98
CA THR A 30 -9.34 0.95 -9.45
C THR A 30 -8.01 1.32 -8.83
N ILE A 31 -7.32 0.33 -8.27
CA ILE A 31 -6.01 0.51 -7.66
C ILE A 31 -5.00 -0.46 -8.24
N LEU A 32 -3.78 0.03 -8.44
CA LEU A 32 -2.58 -0.76 -8.71
C LEU A 32 -1.68 -0.73 -7.46
N ALA A 33 -1.50 -1.88 -6.83
CA ALA A 33 -0.67 -2.08 -5.65
C ALA A 33 0.61 -2.87 -6.01
N GLY A 34 1.75 -2.19 -5.98
CA GLY A 34 3.07 -2.84 -6.09
C GLY A 34 3.56 -3.30 -4.73
N VAL A 35 3.70 -4.61 -4.52
CA VAL A 35 4.21 -5.18 -3.28
C VAL A 35 5.62 -5.72 -3.52
N THR A 36 6.57 -5.19 -2.77
CA THR A 36 7.98 -5.55 -2.84
C THR A 36 8.33 -6.34 -1.58
N TYR A 37 8.61 -7.62 -1.74
CA TYR A 37 9.01 -8.51 -0.66
C TYR A 37 10.52 -8.48 -0.51
N PHE A 38 10.99 -8.21 0.69
CA PHE A 38 12.40 -8.28 1.07
C PHE A 38 12.70 -9.58 1.84
N GLU A 39 13.96 -9.96 1.90
CA GLU A 39 14.46 -11.04 2.76
C GLU A 39 14.54 -10.60 4.23
N SER A 40 14.78 -11.58 5.11
CA SER A 40 15.00 -11.34 6.54
C SER A 40 16.18 -10.39 6.72
N GLY A 41 15.92 -9.16 7.17
CA GLY A 41 16.93 -8.10 7.30
C GLY A 41 16.77 -6.92 6.34
N GLY A 42 15.78 -6.94 5.43
CA GLY A 42 15.32 -5.77 4.67
C GLY A 42 16.26 -5.25 3.57
N GLN A 43 17.46 -5.83 3.41
CA GLN A 43 18.45 -5.36 2.44
C GLN A 43 18.40 -6.09 1.09
N THR A 44 17.85 -7.31 1.04
CA THR A 44 17.80 -8.10 -0.19
C THR A 44 16.38 -8.17 -0.72
N LEU A 45 16.18 -7.77 -1.98
CA LEU A 45 14.91 -7.94 -2.68
C LEU A 45 14.67 -9.43 -2.94
N ARG A 46 13.58 -9.97 -2.39
CA ARG A 46 13.17 -11.35 -2.60
C ARG A 46 12.32 -11.49 -3.86
N SER A 47 11.29 -10.66 -3.99
CA SER A 47 10.36 -10.69 -5.13
C SER A 47 9.56 -9.40 -5.19
N GLN A 48 9.13 -9.01 -6.39
CA GLN A 48 8.20 -7.89 -6.58
C GLN A 48 6.96 -8.39 -7.31
N GLU A 49 5.82 -8.18 -6.68
CA GLU A 49 4.51 -8.53 -7.19
C GLU A 49 3.69 -7.27 -7.41
N GLN A 50 2.81 -7.30 -8.40
CA GLN A 50 1.91 -6.20 -8.71
C GLN A 50 0.50 -6.74 -8.73
N TYR A 51 -0.32 -6.19 -7.87
CA TYR A 51 -1.71 -6.53 -7.73
C TYR A 51 -2.52 -5.37 -8.30
N HIS A 52 -3.56 -5.67 -9.06
CA HIS A 52 -4.51 -4.66 -9.51
C HIS A 52 -5.92 -5.14 -9.22
N GLY A 53 -6.82 -4.19 -8.98
CA GLY A 53 -8.17 -4.55 -8.60
C GLY A 53 -9.03 -3.36 -8.24
N ILE A 54 -10.17 -3.67 -7.65
CA ILE A 54 -11.15 -2.67 -7.19
C ILE A 54 -11.16 -2.67 -5.68
N ILE A 55 -11.06 -1.49 -5.09
CA ILE A 55 -11.19 -1.30 -3.65
C ILE A 55 -12.65 -1.57 -3.25
N VAL A 56 -12.89 -2.56 -2.39
CA VAL A 56 -14.24 -2.95 -1.97
C VAL A 56 -14.61 -2.39 -0.59
N SER A 57 -13.63 -2.16 0.28
CA SER A 57 -13.82 -1.53 1.58
C SER A 57 -12.50 -0.89 2.03
N VAL A 58 -12.61 0.22 2.75
CA VAL A 58 -11.47 0.92 3.36
C VAL A 58 -11.88 1.26 4.79
N ASP A 59 -11.25 0.63 5.76
CA ASP A 59 -11.58 0.77 7.17
C ASP A 59 -10.32 1.00 8.01
N PRO A 60 -10.32 1.98 8.94
CA PRO A 60 -9.13 2.29 9.74
C PRO A 60 -8.76 1.17 10.72
N LYS A 61 -9.74 0.31 11.06
CA LYS A 61 -9.57 -0.82 11.99
C LYS A 61 -9.30 -2.14 11.29
N VAL A 62 -9.82 -2.31 10.08
CA VAL A 62 -9.78 -3.59 9.36
C VAL A 62 -8.70 -3.56 8.29
N GLY A 63 -8.47 -2.41 7.64
CA GLY A 63 -7.55 -2.26 6.52
C GLY A 63 -8.27 -1.89 5.23
N VAL A 64 -7.55 -1.98 4.12
CA VAL A 64 -8.07 -1.71 2.78
C VAL A 64 -8.22 -3.01 2.04
N HIS A 65 -9.47 -3.39 1.77
CA HIS A 65 -9.79 -4.59 1.04
C HIS A 65 -9.83 -4.29 -0.45
N VAL A 66 -9.00 -4.97 -1.21
CA VAL A 66 -8.93 -4.84 -2.67
C VAL A 66 -9.28 -6.19 -3.27
N ARG A 67 -10.35 -6.21 -4.07
CA ARG A 67 -10.70 -7.38 -4.87
C ARG A 67 -9.81 -7.38 -6.10
N CYS A 68 -8.86 -8.31 -6.11
CA CYS A 68 -7.90 -8.45 -7.18
C CYS A 68 -8.59 -8.88 -8.49
N ALA A 69 -8.05 -8.39 -9.60
CA ALA A 69 -8.42 -8.73 -10.96
C ALA A 69 -7.23 -9.36 -11.68
N GLY A 70 -7.47 -9.85 -12.89
CA GLY A 70 -6.39 -10.35 -13.73
C GLY A 70 -5.80 -11.69 -13.30
N ALA A 71 -4.47 -11.75 -13.20
CA ALA A 71 -3.76 -12.94 -12.73
C ALA A 71 -4.16 -13.38 -11.31
N HIS A 72 -4.62 -12.43 -10.48
CA HIS A 72 -5.11 -12.65 -9.12
C HIS A 72 -6.64 -12.53 -9.03
N ALA A 73 -7.36 -12.68 -10.15
CA ALA A 73 -8.81 -12.57 -10.17
C ALA A 73 -9.48 -13.58 -9.22
N GLY A 74 -10.34 -13.07 -8.35
CA GLY A 74 -11.06 -13.88 -7.34
C GLY A 74 -10.40 -13.85 -5.96
N GLU A 75 -9.19 -13.32 -5.84
CA GLU A 75 -8.54 -13.07 -4.56
C GLU A 75 -8.97 -11.71 -3.99
N THR A 76 -8.97 -11.58 -2.67
CA THR A 76 -9.12 -10.29 -1.99
C THR A 76 -7.94 -10.10 -1.06
N ILE A 77 -7.14 -9.08 -1.34
CA ILE A 77 -6.00 -8.71 -0.49
C ILE A 77 -6.45 -7.65 0.52
N CYS A 78 -5.84 -7.70 1.70
CA CYS A 78 -6.01 -6.68 2.72
C CYS A 78 -4.69 -5.91 2.84
N LEU A 79 -4.72 -4.64 2.44
CA LEU A 79 -3.61 -3.73 2.63
C LEU A 79 -3.76 -3.01 3.98
N PRO A 80 -2.66 -2.57 4.61
CA PRO A 80 -2.75 -1.77 5.83
C PRO A 80 -3.58 -0.50 5.63
N PRO A 81 -4.27 0.01 6.68
CA PRO A 81 -5.13 1.19 6.63
C PRO A 81 -4.32 2.49 6.52
N HIS A 82 -3.60 2.65 5.41
CA HIS A 82 -2.68 3.76 5.21
C HIS A 82 -3.10 4.51 3.95
N THR A 83 -3.98 5.49 4.09
CA THR A 83 -4.58 6.16 2.93
C THR A 83 -3.59 7.08 2.22
N ARG A 84 -2.57 7.56 2.92
CA ARG A 84 -1.56 8.47 2.37
C ARG A 84 -0.63 7.80 1.35
N VAL A 85 -0.55 6.47 1.31
CA VAL A 85 0.21 5.76 0.25
C VAL A 85 -0.61 5.54 -1.02
N PHE A 86 -1.90 5.91 -1.04
CA PHE A 86 -2.69 5.96 -2.27
C PHE A 86 -2.38 7.25 -3.02
N THR A 87 -1.49 7.13 -4.00
CA THR A 87 -1.22 8.22 -4.94
C THR A 87 -2.20 8.14 -6.08
N ARG A 88 -2.77 9.26 -6.52
CA ARG A 88 -3.58 9.25 -7.75
C ARG A 88 -2.70 8.86 -8.93
N ALA A 89 -3.11 7.83 -9.65
CA ALA A 89 -2.42 7.47 -10.87
C ALA A 89 -2.88 8.39 -12.01
N SER A 90 -1.95 8.70 -12.90
CA SER A 90 -2.29 9.46 -14.11
C SER A 90 -3.09 8.57 -15.05
N PRO A 91 -4.06 9.11 -15.80
CA PRO A 91 -4.72 8.34 -16.84
C PRO A 91 -3.69 7.83 -17.87
N GLY A 92 -3.84 6.58 -18.29
CA GLY A 92 -2.89 5.89 -19.16
C GLY A 92 -2.95 4.37 -19.05
N ASN A 93 -2.19 3.70 -19.92
CA ASN A 93 -2.07 2.25 -19.94
C ASN A 93 -0.82 1.83 -19.17
N TYR A 94 -1.02 1.10 -18.07
CA TYR A 94 0.04 0.56 -17.24
C TYR A 94 0.19 -0.93 -17.53
N THR A 95 1.30 -1.31 -18.15
CA THR A 95 1.62 -2.72 -18.37
C THR A 95 2.32 -3.28 -17.14
N LEU A 96 1.68 -4.22 -16.45
CA LEU A 96 2.25 -4.96 -15.34
C LEU A 96 3.34 -5.87 -15.86
N ARG A 97 4.60 -5.55 -15.55
CA ARG A 97 5.75 -6.34 -16.02
C ARG A 97 5.72 -7.79 -15.53
N SER A 98 5.12 -8.05 -14.37
CA SER A 98 5.07 -9.37 -13.74
C SER A 98 4.06 -10.31 -14.43
N THR A 99 2.93 -9.79 -14.91
CA THR A 99 1.83 -10.61 -15.48
C THR A 99 1.61 -10.38 -16.97
N GLY A 100 2.16 -9.30 -17.53
CA GLY A 100 1.93 -8.84 -18.91
C GLY A 100 0.59 -8.13 -19.11
N GLU A 101 -0.19 -7.92 -18.04
CA GLU A 101 -1.51 -7.32 -18.10
C GLU A 101 -1.45 -5.81 -18.30
N ILE A 102 -2.48 -5.25 -18.95
CA ILE A 102 -2.60 -3.81 -19.17
C ILE A 102 -3.74 -3.30 -18.30
N VAL A 103 -3.41 -2.46 -17.32
CA VAL A 103 -4.38 -1.71 -16.52
C VAL A 103 -4.54 -0.34 -17.14
N THR A 104 -5.73 -0.06 -17.67
CA THR A 104 -6.08 1.22 -18.28
C THR A 104 -6.71 2.13 -17.24
N ASP A 105 -6.19 3.35 -17.12
CA ASP A 105 -6.70 4.42 -16.27
C ASP A 105 -6.96 4.01 -14.80
N PRO A 106 -5.95 3.50 -14.07
CA PRO A 106 -6.12 3.27 -12.64
C PRO A 106 -6.39 4.61 -11.93
N ASP A 107 -7.30 4.63 -10.95
CA ASP A 107 -7.53 5.82 -10.13
C ASP A 107 -6.37 6.04 -9.14
N PHE A 108 -5.83 4.94 -8.59
CA PHE A 108 -4.81 4.97 -7.55
C PHE A 108 -3.66 4.01 -7.80
N PHE A 109 -2.49 4.39 -7.30
CA PHE A 109 -1.29 3.58 -7.22
C PHE A 109 -0.76 3.58 -5.78
N THR A 110 -0.29 2.43 -5.32
CA THR A 110 0.34 2.29 -4.01
C THR A 110 1.51 1.33 -4.08
N THR A 111 2.55 1.59 -3.29
CA THR A 111 3.72 0.72 -3.19
C THR A 111 3.92 0.31 -1.75
N TRP A 112 4.09 -0.99 -1.53
CA TRP A 112 4.33 -1.59 -0.23
C TRP A 112 5.68 -2.31 -0.22
N SER A 113 6.40 -2.15 0.88
CA SER A 113 7.62 -2.89 1.16
C SER A 113 7.34 -3.82 2.34
N VAL A 114 7.34 -5.13 2.07
CA VAL A 114 7.08 -6.15 3.08
C VAL A 114 8.39 -6.82 3.44
N THR A 115 8.81 -6.65 4.68
CA THR A 115 9.99 -7.31 5.22
C THR A 115 9.54 -8.33 6.27
N PRO A 116 9.87 -9.63 6.12
CA PRO A 116 9.56 -10.62 7.13
C PRO A 116 10.28 -10.27 8.44
N PRO A 117 9.67 -10.56 9.60
CA PRO A 117 10.33 -10.35 10.88
C PRO A 117 11.64 -11.14 10.90
N VAL A 118 12.69 -10.52 11.43
CA VAL A 118 13.96 -11.21 11.67
C VAL A 118 13.65 -12.34 12.65
N LYS A 119 13.83 -13.58 12.21
CA LYS A 119 13.72 -14.75 13.08
C LYS A 119 14.89 -14.69 14.06
N ASN A 120 14.63 -14.25 15.30
CA ASN A 120 15.56 -14.43 16.42
C ASN A 120 15.51 -15.87 16.93
#